data_AF-G1WDK1-F1
#
_entry.id   AF-G1WDK1-F1
#
_cell.length_a   1.000
_cell.length_b   1.000
_cell.length_c   1.000
_cell.angle_alpha   90.00
_cell.angle_beta   90.00
_cell.angle_gamma   90.00
#
_symmetry.space_group_name_H-M   'P 1'
#
loop_
_entity.id
_entity.type
_entity.pdbx_description
1 polymer ?
#
loop_
_entity_poly.entity_id
_entity_poly.type
_entity_poly.pdbx_seq_one_letter_code
_entity_poly.pdbx_strand_id
1 'polypeptide(L)'
;MGLHIEECIDKYRGLFSQEDNSNGSSEKHSPEEEEVFTKEKYEEFERIFFVEMNNALFVGEYLEDDYTKKIERFENILLNNDSKFSPCIRDALKGLRRVIFRIQTDNRKLQVNLIRNNSAAAGLSKGFPYYNAWHTISLELLYIDHTLINKRGYRETLIQLYYEIEETTKGLDNEDLREVYQKLKSKCSFLLGKTFVFDNKEKYYYSVDFEKKKVNEIIKGDTFNKEFSSLFAQMYPCRYEKELICKYQKEFSEKNFSSTGFIVLAYYYDTSERKSVQRLRNLLEDFHEYEVSMKNKGLSKFDSEAIQSIKSYISNCLFSLSLKQQDYTIDNLQGDIAEIEAIQEETGITNYHPYKKALSFLYKHIENLKEDESKQLQNGLELYNKLYKKYKSTYQECILRHFTPFQLLKCDCKTDDTIFFASTFSKPISPSKLEDDERKYRDLMLYLGMKERLAKRETEITSVANSIRDFRRQSFEYLGIFITIITFLFGSIQLFGNKEITPKASIINIVSLGIVLAIFMAMLYIILYSTKRKIFTLFIFVIVSLIVLVLYINCAQV
;
A
#
# COMPACT_ATOMS: atom_id res chain seq x y z
N MET A 1 -34.10 0.54 -23.10
CA MET A 1 -33.30 0.09 -24.25
C MET A 1 -33.06 -1.39 -24.07
N GLY A 2 -33.11 -2.20 -25.13
CA GLY A 2 -32.72 -3.61 -25.04
C GLY A 2 -31.23 -3.74 -24.75
N LEU A 3 -30.77 -4.95 -24.49
CA LEU A 3 -29.33 -5.22 -24.41
C LEU A 3 -28.77 -5.38 -25.82
N HIS A 4 -27.59 -4.82 -26.09
CA HIS A 4 -26.91 -4.93 -27.37
C HIS A 4 -26.63 -6.38 -27.78
N ILE A 5 -26.36 -7.27 -26.83
CA ILE A 5 -26.23 -8.71 -27.14
C ILE A 5 -27.54 -9.31 -27.66
N GLU A 6 -28.71 -8.87 -27.16
CA GLU A 6 -30.01 -9.34 -27.65
C GLU A 6 -30.32 -8.72 -29.02
N GLU A 7 -29.99 -7.44 -29.23
CA GLU A 7 -30.09 -6.79 -30.55
C GLU A 7 -29.22 -7.50 -31.59
N CYS A 8 -28.00 -7.92 -31.21
CA CYS A 8 -27.10 -8.71 -32.06
C CYS A 8 -27.70 -10.09 -32.39
N ILE A 9 -28.33 -10.77 -31.42
CA ILE A 9 -29.04 -12.04 -31.62
C ILE A 9 -30.22 -11.86 -32.59
N ASP A 10 -31.00 -10.80 -32.43
CA ASP A 10 -32.17 -10.54 -33.28
C ASP A 10 -31.76 -10.20 -34.72
N LYS A 11 -30.69 -9.41 -34.90
CA LYS A 11 -30.10 -9.16 -36.23
C LYS A 11 -29.54 -10.44 -36.86
N TYR A 12 -28.92 -11.33 -36.06
CA TYR A 12 -28.46 -12.63 -36.54
C TYR A 12 -29.64 -13.48 -37.04
N ARG A 13 -30.72 -13.57 -36.26
CA ARG A 13 -31.92 -14.30 -36.68
C ARG A 13 -32.53 -13.69 -37.93
N GLY A 14 -32.64 -12.37 -38.03
CA GLY A 14 -33.18 -11.71 -39.21
C GLY A 14 -32.41 -12.06 -40.50
N LEU A 15 -31.07 -12.08 -40.44
CA LEU A 15 -30.22 -12.34 -41.61
C LEU A 15 -30.12 -13.82 -41.99
N PHE A 16 -30.28 -14.74 -41.03
CA PHE A 16 -30.05 -16.18 -41.21
C PHE A 16 -31.28 -17.06 -40.88
N SER A 17 -32.50 -16.49 -40.90
CA SER A 17 -33.74 -17.27 -40.70
C SER A 17 -34.00 -18.23 -41.86
N GLN A 18 -34.49 -19.43 -41.54
CA GLN A 18 -34.78 -20.50 -42.51
C GLN A 18 -35.97 -20.19 -43.45
N GLU A 19 -36.78 -19.18 -43.17
CA GLU A 19 -38.02 -18.91 -43.92
C GLU A 19 -37.78 -18.35 -45.33
N ASP A 20 -36.66 -17.67 -45.59
CA ASP A 20 -36.31 -17.15 -46.93
C ASP A 20 -35.96 -18.25 -47.94
N ASN A 21 -35.70 -19.48 -47.49
CA ASN A 21 -35.48 -20.63 -48.39
C ASN A 21 -36.78 -21.32 -48.83
N SER A 22 -37.96 -20.85 -48.38
CA SER A 22 -39.22 -21.58 -48.58
C SER A 22 -40.33 -20.81 -49.31
N ASN A 23 -40.19 -19.51 -49.56
CA ASN A 23 -41.21 -18.72 -50.26
C ASN A 23 -40.72 -18.18 -51.62
N GLY A 24 -40.76 -19.05 -52.63
CA GLY A 24 -41.56 -18.77 -53.84
C GLY A 24 -41.27 -17.52 -54.70
N SER A 25 -40.04 -17.02 -54.80
CA SER A 25 -39.63 -16.19 -55.95
C SER A 25 -38.41 -16.80 -56.64
N SER A 26 -38.68 -17.45 -57.77
CA SER A 26 -37.67 -18.03 -58.64
C SER A 26 -36.88 -16.95 -59.39
N GLU A 27 -35.91 -16.33 -58.73
CA GLU A 27 -34.69 -15.92 -59.42
C GLU A 27 -33.67 -17.03 -59.17
N LYS A 28 -33.48 -17.89 -60.18
CA LYS A 28 -32.41 -18.89 -60.15
C LYS A 28 -31.09 -18.14 -60.31
N HIS A 29 -30.50 -17.76 -59.19
CA HIS A 29 -29.13 -17.27 -59.16
C HIS A 29 -28.19 -18.35 -59.69
N SER A 30 -27.18 -17.93 -60.44
CA SER A 30 -26.08 -18.83 -60.78
C SER A 30 -25.37 -19.26 -59.48
N PRO A 31 -24.71 -20.44 -59.43
CA PRO A 31 -23.96 -20.87 -58.24
C PRO A 31 -22.92 -19.84 -57.76
N GLU A 32 -22.41 -19.02 -58.69
CA GLU A 32 -21.47 -17.92 -58.42
C GLU A 32 -22.18 -16.72 -57.75
N GLU A 33 -23.41 -16.40 -58.14
CA GLU A 33 -24.23 -15.34 -57.52
C GLU A 33 -24.69 -15.73 -56.10
N GLU A 34 -25.06 -16.99 -55.86
CA GLU A 34 -25.42 -17.48 -54.52
C GLU A 34 -24.21 -17.41 -53.56
N GLU A 35 -23.00 -17.70 -54.05
CA GLU A 35 -21.77 -17.62 -53.26
C GLU A 35 -21.42 -16.16 -52.89
N VAL A 36 -21.60 -15.22 -53.82
CA VAL A 36 -21.40 -13.78 -53.59
C VAL A 36 -22.42 -13.24 -52.58
N PHE A 37 -23.71 -13.53 -52.76
CA PHE A 37 -24.77 -13.06 -51.87
C PHE A 37 -24.60 -13.61 -50.44
N THR A 38 -24.15 -14.86 -50.32
CA THR A 38 -23.83 -15.48 -49.04
C THR A 38 -22.64 -14.80 -48.36
N LYS A 39 -21.62 -14.40 -49.14
CA LYS A 39 -20.45 -13.67 -48.63
C LYS A 39 -20.79 -12.27 -48.13
N GLU A 40 -21.62 -11.52 -48.88
CA GLU A 40 -22.07 -10.18 -48.49
C GLU A 40 -22.87 -10.19 -47.17
N LYS A 41 -23.77 -11.17 -46.99
CA LYS A 41 -24.49 -11.37 -45.72
C LYS A 41 -23.55 -11.60 -44.54
N TYR A 42 -22.45 -12.33 -44.75
CA TYR A 42 -21.46 -12.58 -43.69
C TYR A 42 -20.63 -11.34 -43.36
N GLU A 43 -20.18 -10.58 -44.36
CA GLU A 43 -19.46 -9.32 -44.15
C GLU A 43 -20.35 -8.27 -43.46
N GLU A 44 -21.63 -8.22 -43.81
CA GLU A 44 -22.62 -7.39 -43.13
C GLU A 44 -22.82 -7.79 -41.66
N PHE A 45 -23.04 -9.07 -41.38
CA PHE A 45 -23.22 -9.49 -39.99
C PHE A 45 -21.95 -9.33 -39.16
N GLU A 46 -20.78 -9.56 -39.74
CA GLU A 46 -19.51 -9.33 -39.04
C GLU A 46 -19.41 -7.87 -38.56
N ARG A 47 -19.74 -6.90 -39.43
CA ARG A 47 -19.80 -5.48 -39.09
C ARG A 47 -20.79 -5.23 -37.95
N ILE A 48 -22.02 -5.75 -38.09
CA ILE A 48 -23.07 -5.61 -37.07
C ILE A 48 -22.60 -6.16 -35.72
N PHE A 49 -22.02 -7.36 -35.72
CA PHE A 49 -21.50 -7.99 -34.52
C PHE A 49 -20.44 -7.10 -33.87
N PHE A 50 -19.47 -6.62 -34.65
CA PHE A 50 -18.39 -5.80 -34.12
C PHE A 50 -18.92 -4.49 -33.50
N VAL A 51 -19.90 -3.84 -34.13
CA VAL A 51 -20.52 -2.62 -33.62
C VAL A 51 -21.32 -2.89 -32.35
N GLU A 52 -22.27 -3.82 -32.38
CA GLU A 52 -23.16 -4.07 -31.24
C GLU A 52 -22.40 -4.62 -30.05
N MET A 53 -21.47 -5.55 -30.27
CA MET A 53 -20.72 -6.13 -29.16
C MET A 53 -19.75 -5.11 -28.54
N ASN A 54 -19.17 -4.19 -29.32
CA ASN A 54 -18.40 -3.09 -28.73
C ASN A 54 -19.29 -2.10 -27.96
N ASN A 55 -20.49 -1.78 -28.46
CA ASN A 55 -21.45 -0.97 -27.72
C ASN A 55 -21.84 -1.64 -26.40
N ALA A 56 -22.04 -2.97 -26.38
CA ALA A 56 -22.24 -3.76 -25.17
C ALA A 56 -21.08 -3.59 -24.17
N LEU A 57 -19.83 -3.56 -24.65
CA LEU A 57 -18.65 -3.30 -23.81
C LEU A 57 -18.63 -1.85 -23.30
N PHE A 58 -18.95 -0.88 -24.15
CA PHE A 58 -18.97 0.53 -23.81
C PHE A 58 -20.06 0.90 -22.80
N VAL A 59 -21.15 0.15 -22.71
CA VAL A 59 -22.17 0.36 -21.68
C VAL A 59 -22.03 -0.58 -20.48
N GLY A 60 -21.05 -1.49 -20.52
CA GLY A 60 -20.74 -2.42 -19.43
C GLY A 60 -21.75 -3.53 -19.22
N GLU A 61 -22.42 -4.04 -20.28
CA GLU A 61 -23.41 -5.13 -20.15
C GLU A 61 -22.81 -6.40 -19.56
N TYR A 62 -21.53 -6.68 -19.86
CA TYR A 62 -20.80 -7.85 -19.36
C TYR A 62 -20.65 -7.92 -17.83
N LEU A 63 -20.98 -6.86 -17.11
CA LEU A 63 -20.99 -6.79 -15.66
C LEU A 63 -22.33 -7.19 -15.03
N GLU A 64 -23.36 -7.46 -15.85
CA GLU A 64 -24.63 -8.00 -15.37
C GLU A 64 -24.47 -9.46 -14.93
N ASP A 65 -25.09 -9.82 -13.80
CA ASP A 65 -24.89 -11.14 -13.18
C ASP A 65 -25.36 -12.31 -14.06
N ASP A 66 -26.29 -12.08 -14.97
CA ASP A 66 -26.81 -13.07 -15.92
C ASP A 66 -26.18 -13.00 -17.32
N TYR A 67 -25.23 -12.09 -17.57
CA TYR A 67 -24.69 -11.86 -18.91
C TYR A 67 -24.00 -13.09 -19.52
N THR A 68 -23.33 -13.90 -18.69
CA THR A 68 -22.70 -15.14 -19.18
C THR A 68 -23.76 -16.13 -19.72
N LYS A 69 -24.96 -16.17 -19.15
CA LYS A 69 -26.07 -16.99 -19.65
C LYS A 69 -26.59 -16.47 -20.99
N LYS A 70 -26.59 -15.15 -21.20
CA LYS A 70 -26.95 -14.53 -22.48
C LYS A 70 -25.94 -14.90 -23.58
N ILE A 71 -24.65 -14.91 -23.25
CA ILE A 71 -23.62 -15.40 -24.19
C ILE A 71 -23.86 -16.89 -24.53
N GLU A 72 -24.11 -17.74 -23.53
CA GLU A 72 -24.39 -19.17 -23.76
C GLU A 72 -25.65 -19.40 -24.61
N ARG A 73 -26.69 -18.58 -24.40
CA ARG A 73 -27.90 -18.60 -25.23
C ARG A 73 -27.56 -18.29 -26.69
N PHE A 74 -26.72 -17.29 -26.94
CA PHE A 74 -26.28 -16.97 -28.31
C PHE A 74 -25.46 -18.11 -28.91
N GLU A 75 -24.51 -18.68 -28.15
CA GLU A 75 -23.72 -19.84 -28.59
C GLU A 75 -24.60 -21.04 -28.96
N ASN A 76 -25.70 -21.28 -28.24
CA ASN A 76 -26.66 -22.35 -28.53
C ASN A 76 -27.48 -22.09 -29.81
N ILE A 77 -27.86 -20.84 -30.06
CA ILE A 77 -28.54 -20.46 -31.32
C ILE A 77 -27.60 -20.74 -32.51
N LEU A 78 -26.32 -20.41 -32.37
CA LEU A 78 -25.29 -20.64 -33.39
C LEU A 78 -25.00 -22.13 -33.63
N LEU A 79 -25.19 -23.00 -32.64
CA LEU A 79 -25.03 -24.44 -32.77
C LEU A 79 -26.14 -25.11 -33.58
N ASN A 80 -27.34 -24.54 -33.55
CA ASN A 80 -28.50 -25.05 -34.28
C ASN A 80 -28.56 -24.57 -35.74
N ASN A 81 -27.60 -23.72 -36.16
CA ASN A 81 -27.51 -23.19 -37.51
C ASN A 81 -26.24 -23.70 -38.20
N ASP A 82 -26.39 -24.54 -39.24
CA ASP A 82 -25.32 -25.26 -39.97
C ASP A 82 -24.45 -24.34 -40.88
N SER A 83 -24.40 -23.04 -40.61
CA SER A 83 -23.55 -22.12 -41.36
C SER A 83 -22.06 -22.33 -41.05
N LYS A 84 -21.23 -22.30 -42.10
CA LYS A 84 -19.75 -22.27 -42.00
C LYS A 84 -19.22 -21.06 -41.20
N PHE A 85 -20.05 -20.06 -40.96
CA PHE A 85 -19.74 -18.80 -40.27
C PHE A 85 -20.01 -18.83 -38.77
N SER A 86 -20.98 -19.65 -38.31
CA SER A 86 -21.30 -19.86 -36.89
C SER A 86 -20.09 -20.16 -36.00
N PRO A 87 -19.07 -20.94 -36.45
CA PRO A 87 -17.85 -21.15 -35.67
C PRO A 87 -17.07 -19.87 -35.34
N CYS A 88 -17.03 -18.87 -36.22
CA CYS A 88 -16.29 -17.63 -36.02
C CYS A 88 -16.93 -16.78 -34.91
N ILE A 89 -18.25 -16.60 -34.95
CA ILE A 89 -19.00 -15.88 -33.91
C ILE A 89 -18.85 -16.59 -32.56
N ARG A 90 -18.95 -17.93 -32.55
CA ARG A 90 -18.76 -18.72 -31.33
C ARG A 90 -17.36 -18.55 -30.75
N ASP A 91 -16.33 -18.46 -31.59
CA ASP A 91 -14.96 -18.19 -31.11
C ASP A 91 -14.84 -16.79 -30.50
N ALA A 92 -15.44 -15.78 -31.14
CA ALA A 92 -15.53 -14.41 -30.62
C ALA A 92 -16.20 -14.33 -29.24
N LEU A 93 -17.33 -15.03 -29.07
CA LEU A 93 -18.07 -15.13 -27.81
C LEU A 93 -17.30 -15.90 -26.73
N LYS A 94 -16.65 -17.01 -27.10
CA LYS A 94 -15.73 -17.74 -26.19
C LYS A 94 -14.56 -16.87 -25.74
N GLY A 95 -14.03 -16.03 -26.63
CA GLY A 95 -13.03 -15.02 -26.32
C GLY A 95 -13.52 -14.07 -25.23
N LEU A 96 -14.74 -13.52 -25.38
CA LEU A 96 -15.35 -12.66 -24.38
C LEU A 96 -15.53 -13.36 -23.03
N ARG A 97 -16.09 -14.58 -23.02
CA ARG A 97 -16.22 -15.39 -21.79
C ARG A 97 -14.88 -15.62 -21.11
N ARG A 98 -13.83 -15.90 -21.88
CA ARG A 98 -12.47 -16.10 -21.37
C ARG A 98 -11.95 -14.83 -20.70
N VAL A 99 -12.15 -13.67 -21.31
CA VAL A 99 -11.73 -12.38 -20.72
C VAL A 99 -12.54 -12.05 -19.47
N ILE A 100 -13.87 -12.19 -19.50
CA ILE A 100 -14.73 -11.99 -18.31
C ILE A 100 -14.26 -12.89 -17.16
N PHE A 101 -14.01 -14.17 -17.45
CA PHE A 101 -13.51 -15.11 -16.45
C PHE A 101 -12.16 -14.65 -15.89
N ARG A 102 -11.20 -14.28 -16.74
CA ARG A 102 -9.89 -13.76 -16.30
C ARG A 102 -10.03 -12.53 -15.40
N ILE A 103 -10.88 -11.57 -15.76
CA ILE A 103 -11.15 -10.38 -14.93
C ILE A 103 -11.69 -10.79 -13.55
N GLN A 104 -12.57 -11.79 -13.49
CA GLN A 104 -13.13 -12.29 -12.24
C GLN A 104 -12.15 -13.13 -11.41
N THR A 105 -11.25 -13.88 -12.07
CA THR A 105 -10.31 -14.81 -11.41
C THR A 105 -8.97 -14.20 -11.06
N ASP A 106 -8.43 -13.30 -11.88
CA ASP A 106 -7.17 -12.62 -11.60
C ASP A 106 -7.29 -11.74 -10.34
N ASN A 107 -8.53 -11.51 -9.86
CA ASN A 107 -8.87 -10.89 -8.58
C ASN A 107 -9.04 -11.87 -7.40
N ARG A 108 -8.94 -13.20 -7.56
CA ARG A 108 -9.22 -14.21 -6.51
C ARG A 108 -8.19 -15.36 -6.47
N LYS A 109 -8.04 -15.99 -5.30
CA LYS A 109 -7.08 -17.10 -5.07
C LYS A 109 -7.38 -18.29 -6.00
N LEU A 110 -6.46 -18.54 -6.93
CA LEU A 110 -6.18 -19.79 -7.65
C LEU A 110 -7.40 -20.64 -8.05
N GLN A 111 -7.91 -20.45 -9.27
CA GLN A 111 -8.72 -21.45 -9.96
C GLN A 111 -7.96 -21.95 -11.20
N VAL A 112 -7.59 -23.23 -11.18
CA VAL A 112 -6.92 -23.90 -12.31
C VAL A 112 -8.00 -24.26 -13.33
N ASN A 113 -7.88 -23.75 -14.55
CA ASN A 113 -8.76 -24.12 -15.65
C ASN A 113 -8.17 -25.33 -16.39
N LEU A 114 -8.84 -26.48 -16.31
CA LEU A 114 -8.57 -27.63 -17.16
C LEU A 114 -9.59 -27.62 -18.30
N ILE A 115 -9.20 -27.06 -19.46
CA ILE A 115 -10.00 -27.16 -20.68
C ILE A 115 -9.70 -28.52 -21.33
N ARG A 116 -10.70 -29.39 -21.35
CA ARG A 116 -10.70 -30.61 -22.18
C ARG A 116 -10.94 -30.16 -23.62
N ASN A 117 -9.88 -30.17 -24.44
CA ASN A 117 -9.83 -29.82 -25.88
C ASN A 117 -9.45 -28.36 -26.21
N ASN A 118 -8.14 -28.11 -26.23
CA ASN A 118 -7.49 -26.92 -26.80
C ASN A 118 -6.91 -27.22 -28.20
N SER A 119 -7.68 -27.85 -29.08
CA SER A 119 -7.28 -28.10 -30.48
C SER A 119 -8.07 -27.21 -31.46
N ALA A 120 -8.24 -25.94 -31.10
CA ALA A 120 -8.53 -24.88 -32.06
C ALA A 120 -7.68 -23.68 -31.61
N ALA A 121 -6.39 -23.76 -31.90
CA ALA A 121 -5.56 -22.58 -31.94
C ALA A 121 -6.25 -21.57 -32.87
N ALA A 122 -6.29 -20.32 -32.44
CA ALA A 122 -6.71 -19.17 -33.22
C ALA A 122 -5.97 -19.19 -34.57
N GLY A 123 -6.61 -19.78 -35.58
CA GLY A 123 -6.33 -19.41 -36.94
C GLY A 123 -7.02 -18.07 -37.11
N LEU A 124 -6.23 -16.99 -37.32
CA LEU A 124 -6.74 -15.76 -37.92
C LEU A 124 -7.70 -16.17 -39.03
N SER A 125 -8.98 -15.86 -38.89
CA SER A 125 -9.95 -16.24 -39.91
C SER A 125 -9.63 -15.39 -41.13
N LYS A 126 -8.98 -15.99 -42.13
CA LYS A 126 -8.67 -15.34 -43.40
C LYS A 126 -10.00 -14.92 -44.03
N GLY A 127 -10.28 -13.62 -44.01
CA GLY A 127 -11.49 -13.03 -44.61
C GLY A 127 -12.41 -12.26 -43.66
N PHE A 128 -12.19 -12.30 -42.33
CA PHE A 128 -13.05 -11.61 -41.36
C PHE A 128 -12.22 -10.65 -40.47
N PRO A 129 -11.96 -9.40 -40.92
CA PRO A 129 -11.08 -8.45 -40.24
C PRO A 129 -11.63 -7.93 -38.91
N TYR A 130 -12.94 -7.76 -38.76
CA TYR A 130 -13.54 -7.21 -37.54
C TYR A 130 -13.65 -8.25 -36.42
N TYR A 131 -13.77 -9.55 -36.73
CA TYR A 131 -13.59 -10.59 -35.71
C TYR A 131 -12.16 -10.65 -35.21
N ASN A 132 -11.17 -10.46 -36.09
CA ASN A 132 -9.79 -10.35 -35.67
C ASN A 132 -9.60 -9.12 -34.77
N ALA A 133 -10.09 -7.95 -35.18
CA ALA A 133 -10.06 -6.71 -34.37
C ALA A 133 -10.81 -6.83 -33.04
N TRP A 134 -11.90 -7.61 -32.99
CA TRP A 134 -12.60 -7.94 -31.75
C TRP A 134 -11.66 -8.61 -30.75
N HIS A 135 -10.93 -9.64 -31.20
CA HIS A 135 -9.98 -10.36 -30.35
C HIS A 135 -8.72 -9.56 -30.02
N THR A 136 -8.10 -8.92 -31.00
CA THR A 136 -6.80 -8.26 -30.82
C THR A 136 -6.93 -6.90 -30.14
N ILE A 137 -8.03 -6.17 -30.39
CA ILE A 137 -8.21 -4.81 -29.88
C ILE A 137 -9.27 -4.76 -28.78
N SER A 138 -10.50 -5.18 -29.07
CA SER A 138 -11.66 -4.90 -28.20
C SER A 138 -11.55 -5.67 -26.88
N LEU A 139 -11.27 -6.97 -26.96
CA LEU A 139 -11.10 -7.85 -25.79
C LEU A 139 -9.82 -7.56 -25.00
N GLU A 140 -8.74 -7.17 -25.67
CA GLU A 140 -7.48 -6.82 -24.99
C GLU A 140 -7.62 -5.50 -24.22
N LEU A 141 -8.24 -4.47 -24.80
CA LEU A 141 -8.55 -3.22 -24.09
C LEU A 141 -9.51 -3.43 -22.91
N LEU A 142 -10.50 -4.31 -23.06
CA LEU A 142 -11.39 -4.71 -21.98
C LEU A 142 -10.60 -5.29 -20.81
N TYR A 143 -9.71 -6.25 -21.09
CA TYR A 143 -8.88 -6.86 -20.06
C TYR A 143 -7.97 -5.82 -19.38
N ILE A 144 -7.26 -5.01 -20.17
CA ILE A 144 -6.32 -4.01 -19.65
C ILE A 144 -7.01 -2.99 -18.74
N ASP A 145 -8.21 -2.54 -19.07
CA ASP A 145 -8.94 -1.57 -18.23
C ASP A 145 -9.23 -2.09 -16.82
N HIS A 146 -9.49 -3.39 -16.67
CA HIS A 146 -9.73 -4.01 -15.36
C HIS A 146 -8.46 -4.34 -14.59
N THR A 147 -7.33 -4.57 -15.28
CA THR A 147 -6.08 -5.06 -14.66
C THR A 147 -4.93 -4.06 -14.73
N LEU A 148 -5.23 -2.78 -15.01
CA LEU A 148 -4.21 -1.78 -15.32
C LEU A 148 -3.21 -1.58 -14.16
N ILE A 149 -1.96 -1.93 -14.43
CA ILE A 149 -0.82 -1.64 -13.56
C ILE A 149 0.27 -0.91 -14.34
N ASN A 150 1.08 -0.12 -13.65
CA ASN A 150 2.21 0.57 -14.25
C ASN A 150 3.38 -0.39 -14.48
N LYS A 151 3.30 -1.17 -15.56
CA LYS A 151 4.34 -2.09 -16.04
C LYS A 151 4.62 -1.83 -17.51
N ARG A 152 5.89 -2.00 -17.91
CA ARG A 152 6.36 -1.77 -19.29
C ARG A 152 5.52 -2.51 -20.34
N GLY A 153 5.18 -3.77 -20.12
CA GLY A 153 4.38 -4.56 -21.06
C GLY A 153 3.01 -3.94 -21.38
N TYR A 154 2.29 -3.40 -20.39
CA TYR A 154 1.02 -2.70 -20.63
C TYR A 154 1.21 -1.47 -21.52
N ARG A 155 2.31 -0.74 -21.37
CA ARG A 155 2.61 0.43 -22.21
C ARG A 155 2.87 0.03 -23.65
N GLU A 156 3.69 -1.01 -23.86
CA GLU A 156 4.02 -1.52 -25.19
C GLU A 156 2.76 -2.00 -25.91
N THR A 157 1.91 -2.80 -25.23
CA THR A 157 0.63 -3.25 -25.77
C THR A 157 -0.29 -2.08 -26.10
N LEU A 158 -0.48 -1.12 -25.20
CA LEU A 158 -1.36 0.03 -25.45
C LEU A 158 -0.86 0.94 -26.60
N ILE A 159 0.46 1.10 -26.75
CA ILE A 159 1.02 1.84 -27.90
C ILE A 159 0.76 1.07 -29.20
N GLN A 160 0.98 -0.24 -29.21
CA GLN A 160 0.69 -1.08 -30.37
C GLN A 160 -0.79 -0.99 -30.78
N LEU A 161 -1.69 -1.17 -29.81
CA LEU A 161 -3.14 -1.09 -30.04
C LEU A 161 -3.56 0.28 -30.58
N TYR A 162 -2.98 1.37 -30.07
CA TYR A 162 -3.28 2.72 -30.56
C TYR A 162 -2.98 2.86 -32.07
N TYR A 163 -1.83 2.36 -32.52
CA TYR A 163 -1.45 2.40 -33.94
C TYR A 163 -2.24 1.42 -34.79
N GLU A 164 -2.52 0.22 -34.28
CA GLU A 164 -3.38 -0.76 -34.97
C GLU A 164 -4.78 -0.18 -35.23
N ILE A 165 -5.36 0.52 -34.24
CA ILE A 165 -6.63 1.24 -34.39
C ILE A 165 -6.49 2.37 -35.44
N GLU A 166 -5.42 3.15 -35.36
CA GLU A 166 -5.20 4.27 -36.29
C GLU A 166 -5.07 3.82 -37.74
N GLU A 167 -4.30 2.76 -38.02
CA GLU A 167 -4.19 2.17 -39.35
C GLU A 167 -5.53 1.60 -39.83
N THR A 168 -6.25 0.88 -38.96
CA THR A 168 -7.55 0.28 -39.30
C THR A 168 -8.61 1.33 -39.61
N THR A 169 -8.48 2.53 -39.05
CA THR A 169 -9.42 3.64 -39.29
C THR A 169 -9.14 4.37 -40.61
N LYS A 170 -7.95 4.23 -41.21
CA LYS A 170 -7.61 4.89 -42.48
C LYS A 170 -8.41 4.28 -43.64
N GLY A 171 -9.16 5.13 -44.35
CA GLY A 171 -9.95 4.69 -45.50
C GLY A 171 -11.24 3.94 -45.13
N LEU A 172 -11.68 4.04 -43.89
CA LEU A 172 -12.94 3.47 -43.42
C LEU A 172 -14.12 4.42 -43.70
N ASP A 173 -15.00 4.03 -44.61
CA ASP A 173 -16.14 4.87 -45.04
C ASP A 173 -17.39 4.71 -44.15
N ASN A 174 -17.52 3.58 -43.45
CA ASN A 174 -18.68 3.31 -42.60
C ASN A 174 -18.63 4.12 -41.29
N GLU A 175 -19.66 4.93 -41.04
CA GLU A 175 -19.69 5.85 -39.90
C GLU A 175 -19.77 5.15 -38.54
N ASP A 176 -20.58 4.07 -38.44
CA ASP A 176 -20.76 3.31 -37.19
C ASP A 176 -19.44 2.66 -36.75
N LEU A 177 -18.74 2.02 -37.69
CA LEU A 177 -17.43 1.43 -37.43
C LEU A 177 -16.41 2.49 -37.04
N ARG A 178 -16.41 3.64 -37.71
CA ARG A 178 -15.52 4.77 -37.40
C ARG A 178 -15.78 5.29 -35.99
N GLU A 179 -17.03 5.39 -35.55
CA GLU A 179 -17.38 5.78 -34.18
C GLU A 179 -16.84 4.76 -33.16
N VAL A 180 -17.02 3.46 -33.40
CA VAL A 180 -16.50 2.40 -32.52
C VAL A 180 -14.99 2.47 -32.39
N TYR A 181 -14.26 2.61 -33.50
CA TYR A 181 -12.80 2.74 -33.46
C TYR A 181 -12.34 4.03 -32.76
N GLN A 182 -13.07 5.15 -32.92
CA GLN A 182 -12.79 6.38 -32.17
C GLN A 182 -12.95 6.18 -30.66
N LYS A 183 -14.00 5.50 -30.23
CA LYS A 183 -14.22 5.14 -28.81
C LYS A 183 -13.11 4.22 -28.30
N LEU A 184 -12.70 3.20 -29.05
CA LEU A 184 -11.58 2.32 -28.71
C LEU A 184 -10.26 3.10 -28.60
N LYS A 185 -9.98 4.01 -29.56
CA LYS A 185 -8.79 4.87 -29.57
C LYS A 185 -8.76 5.78 -28.33
N SER A 186 -9.88 6.41 -28.01
CA SER A 186 -10.04 7.26 -26.82
C SER A 186 -9.78 6.48 -25.54
N LYS A 187 -10.35 5.27 -25.44
CA LYS A 187 -10.15 4.38 -24.30
C LYS A 187 -8.68 3.98 -24.16
N CYS A 188 -8.04 3.61 -25.26
CA CYS A 188 -6.62 3.26 -25.30
C CYS A 188 -5.72 4.45 -24.87
N SER A 189 -5.96 5.64 -25.41
CA SER A 189 -5.25 6.89 -25.07
C SER A 189 -5.31 7.19 -23.57
N PHE A 190 -6.50 7.10 -22.98
CA PHE A 190 -6.71 7.37 -21.56
C PHE A 190 -5.97 6.35 -20.67
N LEU A 191 -6.14 5.05 -20.94
CA LEU A 191 -5.45 3.99 -20.19
C LEU A 191 -3.93 4.12 -20.29
N LEU A 192 -3.40 4.44 -21.48
CA LEU A 192 -1.98 4.70 -21.67
C LEU A 192 -1.53 5.91 -20.84
N GLY A 193 -2.29 7.02 -20.89
CA GLY A 193 -2.01 8.23 -20.13
C GLY A 193 -1.89 7.99 -18.62
N LYS A 194 -2.67 7.06 -18.07
CA LYS A 194 -2.62 6.66 -16.65
C LYS A 194 -1.33 5.93 -16.27
N THR A 195 -0.76 5.13 -17.17
CA THR A 195 0.51 4.42 -16.90
C THR A 195 1.68 5.38 -16.64
N PHE A 196 1.64 6.60 -17.18
CA PHE A 196 2.67 7.62 -17.01
C PHE A 196 2.46 8.55 -15.80
N VAL A 197 1.53 8.25 -14.89
CA VAL A 197 1.27 9.08 -13.69
C VAL A 197 2.49 9.26 -12.77
N PHE A 198 3.46 8.36 -12.87
CA PHE A 198 4.66 8.34 -12.07
C PHE A 198 5.87 9.00 -12.72
N ASP A 199 5.69 9.49 -13.93
CA ASP A 199 6.73 9.85 -14.88
C ASP A 199 6.61 11.31 -15.33
N ASN A 200 7.74 11.93 -15.65
CA ASN A 200 7.71 13.21 -16.36
C ASN A 200 7.46 12.95 -17.85
N LYS A 201 6.18 12.97 -18.23
CA LYS A 201 5.68 12.72 -19.59
C LYS A 201 6.44 13.45 -20.70
N GLU A 202 6.92 14.67 -20.44
CA GLU A 202 7.67 15.48 -21.42
C GLU A 202 9.01 14.87 -21.83
N LYS A 203 9.57 14.01 -20.98
CA LYS A 203 10.86 13.35 -21.21
C LYS A 203 10.73 11.97 -21.84
N TYR A 204 9.51 11.48 -22.04
CA TYR A 204 9.27 10.14 -22.56
C TYR A 204 9.04 10.13 -24.07
N TYR A 205 9.84 9.29 -24.72
CA TYR A 205 9.77 9.01 -26.15
C TYR A 205 9.61 7.52 -26.35
N TYR A 206 8.97 7.16 -27.44
CA TYR A 206 8.90 5.79 -27.94
C TYR A 206 9.26 5.80 -29.43
N SER A 207 9.50 4.63 -29.99
CA SER A 207 9.72 4.49 -31.43
C SER A 207 8.74 3.49 -32.01
N VAL A 208 8.09 3.89 -33.10
CA VAL A 208 7.25 3.06 -33.95
C VAL A 208 7.77 3.26 -35.37
N ASP A 209 8.00 2.16 -36.10
CA ASP A 209 8.56 2.17 -37.45
C ASP A 209 9.84 2.99 -37.58
N PHE A 210 10.73 2.87 -36.59
CA PHE A 210 12.01 3.58 -36.49
C PHE A 210 11.89 5.11 -36.36
N GLU A 211 10.67 5.64 -36.22
CA GLU A 211 10.42 7.06 -35.96
C GLU A 211 10.29 7.32 -34.46
N LYS A 212 10.99 8.34 -33.96
CA LYS A 212 10.91 8.73 -32.55
C LYS A 212 9.75 9.70 -32.34
N LYS A 213 8.80 9.33 -31.49
CA LYS A 213 7.58 10.10 -31.20
C LYS A 213 7.46 10.43 -29.71
N LYS A 214 6.74 11.50 -29.38
CA LYS A 214 6.49 11.89 -27.98
C LYS A 214 5.22 11.23 -27.48
N VAL A 215 5.25 10.74 -26.25
CA VAL A 215 4.07 10.13 -25.60
C VAL A 215 2.88 11.11 -25.58
N ASN A 216 3.14 12.40 -25.33
CA ASN A 216 2.12 13.46 -25.30
C ASN A 216 1.30 13.61 -26.59
N GLU A 217 1.75 13.05 -27.71
CA GLU A 217 1.00 13.08 -28.98
C GLU A 217 -0.22 12.14 -28.94
N ILE A 218 -0.13 11.04 -28.18
CA ILE A 218 -1.12 9.94 -28.19
C ILE A 218 -1.89 9.77 -26.88
N ILE A 219 -1.55 10.51 -25.81
CA ILE A 219 -2.24 10.46 -24.50
C ILE A 219 -3.13 11.69 -24.23
N LYS A 220 -3.60 12.35 -25.29
CA LYS A 220 -4.42 13.56 -25.17
C LYS A 220 -5.86 13.18 -24.83
N GLY A 221 -6.47 13.98 -23.97
CA GLY A 221 -7.90 13.89 -23.71
C GLY A 221 -8.69 14.31 -24.96
N ASP A 222 -9.78 13.61 -25.21
CA ASP A 222 -10.72 13.87 -26.30
C ASP A 222 -12.16 13.93 -25.75
N THR A 223 -13.14 14.06 -26.64
CA THR A 223 -14.55 14.18 -26.27
C THR A 223 -15.08 13.03 -25.43
N PHE A 224 -14.57 11.81 -25.61
CA PHE A 224 -15.10 10.63 -24.92
C PHE A 224 -14.46 10.35 -23.56
N ASN A 225 -13.26 10.89 -23.29
CA ASN A 225 -12.53 10.65 -22.04
C ASN A 225 -12.24 11.93 -21.23
N LYS A 226 -12.76 13.09 -21.66
CA LYS A 226 -12.45 14.41 -21.07
C LYS A 226 -12.71 14.48 -19.57
N GLU A 227 -13.85 13.96 -19.13
CA GLU A 227 -14.26 14.01 -17.72
C GLU A 227 -13.27 13.26 -16.82
N PHE A 228 -13.04 11.97 -17.09
CA PHE A 228 -12.09 11.17 -16.30
C PHE A 228 -10.65 11.63 -16.47
N SER A 229 -10.27 12.13 -17.66
CA SER A 229 -8.95 12.76 -17.87
C SER A 229 -8.76 13.98 -16.98
N SER A 230 -9.79 14.83 -16.87
CA SER A 230 -9.78 16.01 -15.99
C SER A 230 -9.71 15.60 -14.51
N LEU A 231 -10.56 14.68 -14.07
CA LEU A 231 -10.55 14.17 -12.69
C LEU A 231 -9.20 13.54 -12.33
N PHE A 232 -8.63 12.73 -13.21
CA PHE A 232 -7.32 12.11 -13.02
C PHE A 232 -6.21 13.18 -12.91
N ALA A 233 -6.22 14.17 -13.80
CA ALA A 233 -5.24 15.26 -13.80
C ALA A 233 -5.36 16.17 -12.57
N GLN A 234 -6.57 16.37 -12.02
CA GLN A 234 -6.79 17.16 -10.80
C GLN A 234 -6.46 16.38 -9.52
N MET A 235 -6.74 15.07 -9.48
CA MET A 235 -6.49 14.24 -8.30
C MET A 235 -4.98 14.08 -8.02
N TYR A 236 -4.16 13.76 -9.02
CA TYR A 236 -2.75 13.42 -8.80
C TYR A 236 -1.75 14.58 -8.86
N PRO A 237 -2.20 15.82 -8.57
CA PRO A 237 -1.45 16.76 -7.73
C PRO A 237 -2.32 17.45 -6.65
N CYS A 238 -3.55 16.96 -6.41
CA CYS A 238 -4.58 17.57 -5.54
C CYS A 238 -4.89 19.04 -5.89
N ARG A 239 -5.28 19.28 -7.14
CA ARG A 239 -5.64 20.60 -7.67
C ARG A 239 -7.08 20.63 -8.16
N TYR A 240 -8.00 20.19 -7.31
CA TYR A 240 -9.43 20.26 -7.62
C TYR A 240 -9.90 21.71 -7.71
N GLU A 241 -10.72 21.99 -8.72
CA GLU A 241 -11.43 23.25 -8.85
C GLU A 241 -12.40 23.45 -7.68
N LYS A 242 -12.55 24.70 -7.23
CA LYS A 242 -13.39 25.01 -6.06
C LYS A 242 -14.86 24.70 -6.36
N GLU A 243 -15.28 24.96 -7.59
CA GLU A 243 -16.61 24.71 -8.12
C GLU A 243 -16.98 23.22 -8.00
N LEU A 244 -16.07 22.32 -8.36
CA LEU A 244 -16.28 20.88 -8.28
C LEU A 244 -16.49 20.41 -6.82
N ILE A 245 -15.66 20.90 -5.90
CA ILE A 245 -15.79 20.55 -4.47
C ILE A 245 -17.09 21.11 -3.89
N CYS A 246 -17.44 22.36 -4.21
CA CYS A 246 -18.68 22.96 -3.75
C CYS A 246 -19.92 22.24 -4.30
N LYS A 247 -19.87 21.74 -5.54
CA LYS A 247 -20.93 20.91 -6.13
C LYS A 247 -21.20 19.68 -5.25
N TYR A 248 -20.20 18.84 -5.01
CA TYR A 248 -20.40 17.61 -4.23
C TYR A 248 -20.76 17.88 -2.77
N GLN A 249 -20.19 18.94 -2.15
CA GLN A 249 -20.58 19.33 -0.79
C GLN A 249 -22.06 19.72 -0.69
N LYS A 250 -22.59 20.44 -1.69
CA LYS A 250 -23.99 20.83 -1.74
C LYS A 250 -24.89 19.61 -1.96
N GLU A 251 -24.57 18.77 -2.93
CA GLU A 251 -25.32 17.54 -3.23
C GLU A 251 -25.41 16.63 -1.99
N PHE A 252 -24.31 16.46 -1.26
CA PHE A 252 -24.27 15.61 -0.06
C PHE A 252 -25.06 16.22 1.11
N SER A 253 -25.09 17.55 1.21
CA SER A 253 -25.93 18.25 2.20
C SER A 253 -27.42 18.02 1.95
N GLU A 254 -27.81 17.81 0.68
CA GLU A 254 -29.16 17.47 0.23
C GLU A 254 -29.40 15.94 0.22
N LYS A 255 -28.48 15.14 0.78
CA LYS A 255 -28.51 13.66 0.78
C LYS A 255 -28.57 13.03 -0.62
N ASN A 256 -28.08 13.76 -1.62
CA ASN A 256 -27.88 13.26 -2.98
C ASN A 256 -26.43 12.78 -3.13
N PHE A 257 -26.23 11.48 -2.91
CA PHE A 257 -24.89 10.88 -2.87
C PHE A 257 -24.48 10.26 -4.21
N SER A 258 -23.20 10.37 -4.55
CA SER A 258 -22.58 9.74 -5.73
C SER A 258 -21.23 9.10 -5.37
N SER A 259 -20.86 8.01 -6.05
CA SER A 259 -19.59 7.33 -5.75
C SER A 259 -18.38 8.19 -6.11
N THR A 260 -18.45 8.92 -7.23
CA THR A 260 -17.46 9.92 -7.61
C THR A 260 -17.29 10.99 -6.54
N GLY A 261 -18.39 11.51 -5.99
CA GLY A 261 -18.38 12.52 -4.94
C GLY A 261 -17.67 12.04 -3.68
N PHE A 262 -17.94 10.81 -3.23
CA PHE A 262 -17.25 10.23 -2.07
C PHE A 262 -15.73 10.15 -2.26
N ILE A 263 -15.26 9.67 -3.42
CA ILE A 263 -13.83 9.55 -3.69
C ILE A 263 -13.16 10.94 -3.76
N VAL A 264 -13.77 11.88 -4.49
CA VAL A 264 -13.23 13.24 -4.67
C VAL A 264 -13.15 13.96 -3.32
N LEU A 265 -14.21 13.93 -2.52
CA LEU A 265 -14.24 14.58 -1.21
C LEU A 265 -13.28 13.91 -0.21
N ALA A 266 -13.22 12.57 -0.19
CA ALA A 266 -12.31 11.84 0.70
C ALA A 266 -10.84 12.19 0.42
N TYR A 267 -10.45 12.19 -0.86
CA TYR A 267 -9.10 12.58 -1.24
C TYR A 267 -8.84 14.05 -0.92
N TYR A 268 -9.75 14.96 -1.26
CA TYR A 268 -9.62 16.39 -0.97
C TYR A 268 -9.46 16.67 0.53
N TYR A 269 -10.21 16.00 1.40
CA TYR A 269 -10.13 16.18 2.85
C TYR A 269 -8.88 15.54 3.48
N ASP A 270 -8.20 14.59 2.83
CA ASP A 270 -6.89 14.05 3.30
C ASP A 270 -5.71 14.91 2.81
N THR A 271 -5.71 15.34 1.54
CA THR A 271 -4.50 15.86 0.89
C THR A 271 -4.46 17.36 0.67
N SER A 272 -5.59 18.07 0.68
CA SER A 272 -5.61 19.52 0.43
C SER A 272 -5.11 20.34 1.63
N GLU A 273 -4.92 21.65 1.41
CA GLU A 273 -4.67 22.61 2.48
C GLU A 273 -5.82 22.70 3.49
N ARG A 274 -7.05 22.34 3.08
CA ARG A 274 -8.27 22.35 3.90
C ARG A 274 -8.58 20.98 4.52
N LYS A 275 -7.55 20.16 4.73
CA LYS A 275 -7.65 18.84 5.34
C LYS A 275 -8.37 18.86 6.70
N SER A 276 -9.20 17.86 6.98
CA SER A 276 -9.97 17.79 8.23
C SER A 276 -10.39 16.36 8.59
N VAL A 277 -9.96 15.90 9.76
CA VAL A 277 -10.35 14.59 10.32
C VAL A 277 -11.86 14.54 10.55
N GLN A 278 -12.45 15.61 11.09
CA GLN A 278 -13.89 15.65 11.35
C GLN A 278 -14.70 15.55 10.05
N ARG A 279 -14.28 16.22 8.97
CA ARG A 279 -14.98 16.12 7.68
C ARG A 279 -14.92 14.70 7.10
N LEU A 280 -13.80 13.99 7.27
CA LEU A 280 -13.70 12.58 6.86
C LEU A 280 -14.58 11.66 7.72
N ARG A 281 -14.69 11.92 9.03
CA ARG A 281 -15.62 11.17 9.90
C ARG A 281 -17.07 11.38 9.49
N ASN A 282 -17.48 12.64 9.27
CA ASN A 282 -18.83 12.94 8.76
C ASN A 282 -19.07 12.28 7.39
N LEU A 283 -18.07 12.26 6.51
CA LEU A 283 -18.17 11.60 5.21
C LEU A 283 -18.35 10.08 5.33
N LEU A 284 -17.76 9.43 6.34
CA LEU A 284 -17.98 8.01 6.63
C LEU A 284 -19.40 7.75 7.16
N GLU A 285 -19.95 8.66 7.97
CA GLU A 285 -21.35 8.58 8.42
C GLU A 285 -22.32 8.69 7.24
N ASP A 286 -22.12 9.68 6.36
CA ASP A 286 -22.88 9.82 5.11
C ASP A 286 -22.73 8.59 4.21
N PHE A 287 -21.51 8.02 4.14
CA PHE A 287 -21.27 6.80 3.36
C PHE A 287 -21.99 5.58 3.94
N HIS A 288 -22.09 5.47 5.26
CA HIS A 288 -22.83 4.39 5.90
C HIS A 288 -24.33 4.45 5.57
N GLU A 289 -24.92 5.65 5.62
CA GLU A 289 -26.30 5.89 5.18
C GLU A 289 -26.49 5.49 3.70
N TYR A 290 -25.56 5.90 2.84
CA TYR A 290 -25.56 5.53 1.43
C TYR A 290 -25.46 4.01 1.23
N GLU A 291 -24.53 3.33 1.90
CA GLU A 291 -24.35 1.87 1.82
C GLU A 291 -25.65 1.13 2.18
N VAL A 292 -26.30 1.52 3.28
CA VAL A 292 -27.57 0.91 3.72
C VAL A 292 -28.67 1.14 2.66
N SER A 293 -28.76 2.35 2.10
CA SER A 293 -29.74 2.66 1.05
C SER A 293 -29.53 1.82 -0.21
N MET A 294 -28.27 1.52 -0.56
CA MET A 294 -27.92 0.77 -1.75
C MET A 294 -28.15 -0.73 -1.58
N LYS A 295 -27.89 -1.29 -0.40
CA LYS A 295 -28.20 -2.71 -0.08
C LYS A 295 -29.68 -3.03 -0.31
N ASN A 296 -30.56 -2.10 0.00
CA ASN A 296 -32.01 -2.27 -0.19
C ASN A 296 -32.45 -2.28 -1.66
N LYS A 297 -31.63 -1.80 -2.60
CA LYS A 297 -31.97 -1.71 -4.03
C LYS A 297 -31.64 -2.97 -4.83
N GLY A 298 -30.96 -3.95 -4.24
CA GLY A 298 -30.51 -5.15 -4.94
C GLY A 298 -29.38 -4.85 -5.94
N LEU A 299 -28.15 -4.79 -5.43
CA LEU A 299 -26.97 -4.44 -6.23
C LEU A 299 -26.47 -5.62 -7.07
N SER A 300 -25.93 -5.30 -8.25
CA SER A 300 -25.09 -6.22 -9.02
C SER A 300 -23.84 -6.59 -8.21
N LYS A 301 -23.19 -7.72 -8.57
CA LYS A 301 -21.91 -8.08 -7.95
C LYS A 301 -20.86 -6.98 -8.09
N PHE A 302 -20.78 -6.34 -9.26
CA PHE A 302 -19.83 -5.26 -9.53
C PHE A 302 -20.05 -4.04 -8.63
N ASP A 303 -21.31 -3.60 -8.47
CA ASP A 303 -21.64 -2.46 -7.62
C ASP A 303 -21.47 -2.78 -6.13
N SER A 304 -21.76 -4.02 -5.74
CA SER A 304 -21.48 -4.49 -4.37
C SER A 304 -19.98 -4.42 -4.06
N GLU A 305 -19.11 -4.86 -4.98
CA GLU A 305 -17.65 -4.76 -4.82
C GLU A 305 -17.18 -3.29 -4.83
N ALA A 306 -17.80 -2.42 -5.63
CA ALA A 306 -17.53 -0.98 -5.65
C ALA A 306 -17.81 -0.32 -4.29
N ILE A 307 -18.96 -0.60 -3.67
CA ILE A 307 -19.31 -0.09 -2.33
C ILE A 307 -18.25 -0.46 -1.30
N GLN A 308 -17.80 -1.73 -1.28
CA GLN A 308 -16.77 -2.17 -0.35
C GLN A 308 -15.41 -1.48 -0.61
N SER A 309 -15.09 -1.26 -1.89
CA SER A 309 -13.88 -0.55 -2.32
C SER A 309 -13.87 0.91 -1.87
N ILE A 310 -14.99 1.61 -2.01
CA ILE A 310 -15.13 3.01 -1.57
C ILE A 310 -15.04 3.09 -0.05
N LYS A 311 -15.71 2.20 0.70
CA LYS A 311 -15.60 2.11 2.16
C LYS A 311 -14.14 2.02 2.60
N SER A 312 -13.42 1.05 2.04
CA SER A 312 -11.99 0.85 2.31
C SER A 312 -11.20 2.12 1.98
N TYR A 313 -11.46 2.75 0.83
CA TYR A 313 -10.76 3.96 0.40
C TYR A 313 -10.92 5.13 1.38
N ILE A 314 -12.15 5.45 1.80
CA ILE A 314 -12.42 6.56 2.72
C ILE A 314 -11.73 6.31 4.07
N SER A 315 -11.81 5.08 4.61
CA SER A 315 -11.11 4.70 5.85
C SER A 315 -9.59 4.84 5.73
N ASN A 316 -9.02 4.48 4.57
CA ASN A 316 -7.60 4.66 4.30
C ASN A 316 -7.18 6.14 4.19
N CYS A 317 -8.07 7.02 3.74
CA CYS A 317 -7.90 8.47 3.75
C CYS A 317 -7.98 9.03 5.18
N LEU A 318 -8.92 8.57 6.00
CA LEU A 318 -9.01 8.95 7.41
C LEU A 318 -7.72 8.58 8.15
N PHE A 319 -7.29 7.31 8.06
CA PHE A 319 -6.05 6.83 8.66
C PHE A 319 -4.82 7.63 8.21
N SER A 320 -4.73 7.94 6.91
CA SER A 320 -3.70 8.81 6.33
C SER A 320 -3.55 10.14 7.05
N LEU A 321 -4.68 10.75 7.39
CA LEU A 321 -4.73 12.09 7.97
C LEU A 321 -4.54 12.03 9.49
N SER A 322 -5.05 10.99 10.15
CA SER A 322 -4.83 10.71 11.57
C SER A 322 -3.35 10.63 11.90
N LEU A 323 -2.57 9.89 11.09
CA LEU A 323 -1.10 9.76 11.25
C LEU A 323 -0.32 11.10 11.18
N LYS A 324 -0.94 12.16 10.65
CA LYS A 324 -0.32 13.48 10.49
C LYS A 324 -0.70 14.44 11.64
N GLN A 325 -1.56 14.02 12.59
CA GLN A 325 -1.92 14.84 13.75
C GLN A 325 -0.75 14.88 14.75
N GLN A 326 -0.61 16.00 15.47
CA GLN A 326 0.53 16.23 16.36
C GLN A 326 0.50 15.33 17.61
N ASP A 327 -0.69 14.97 18.07
CA ASP A 327 -0.97 14.16 19.25
C ASP A 327 -1.05 12.65 18.96
N TYR A 328 -0.75 12.23 17.73
CA TYR A 328 -0.87 10.83 17.34
C TYR A 328 0.24 9.95 17.92
N THR A 329 -0.14 8.89 18.64
CA THR A 329 0.77 8.01 19.38
C THR A 329 0.93 6.61 18.76
N ILE A 330 1.88 5.81 19.28
CA ILE A 330 2.01 4.39 18.92
C ILE A 330 0.77 3.59 19.32
N ASP A 331 0.12 3.92 20.42
CA ASP A 331 -1.10 3.22 20.86
C ASP A 331 -2.26 3.52 19.92
N ASN A 332 -2.39 4.76 19.44
CA ASN A 332 -3.35 5.10 18.38
C ASN A 332 -3.06 4.30 17.11
N LEU A 333 -1.79 4.16 16.72
CA LEU A 333 -1.41 3.34 15.57
C LEU A 333 -1.87 1.89 15.68
N GLN A 334 -1.72 1.27 16.85
CA GLN A 334 -2.14 -0.11 17.04
C GLN A 334 -3.67 -0.26 16.91
N GLY A 335 -4.43 0.67 17.50
CA GLY A 335 -5.89 0.71 17.37
C GLY A 335 -6.34 0.88 15.93
N ASP A 336 -5.81 1.90 15.24
CA ASP A 336 -6.17 2.21 13.85
C ASP A 336 -5.77 1.06 12.90
N ILE A 337 -4.64 0.38 13.12
CA ILE A 337 -4.26 -0.80 12.33
C ILE A 337 -5.23 -1.96 12.56
N ALA A 338 -5.69 -2.19 13.78
CA ALA A 338 -6.67 -3.23 14.06
C ALA A 338 -8.01 -2.93 13.37
N GLU A 339 -8.44 -1.67 13.37
CA GLU A 339 -9.64 -1.22 12.65
C GLU A 339 -9.48 -1.42 11.13
N ILE A 340 -8.35 -1.02 10.55
CA ILE A 340 -8.05 -1.26 9.13
C ILE A 340 -8.08 -2.76 8.81
N GLU A 341 -7.50 -3.61 9.65
CA GLU A 341 -7.51 -5.05 9.46
C GLU A 341 -8.92 -5.63 9.50
N ALA A 342 -9.77 -5.17 10.44
CA ALA A 342 -11.18 -5.55 10.50
C ALA A 342 -11.95 -5.12 9.25
N ILE A 343 -11.71 -3.90 8.74
CA ILE A 343 -12.31 -3.43 7.49
C ILE A 343 -11.83 -4.27 6.30
N GLN A 344 -10.54 -4.62 6.22
CA GLN A 344 -10.04 -5.47 5.14
C GLN A 344 -10.63 -6.89 5.20
N GLU A 345 -10.88 -7.42 6.39
CA GLU A 345 -11.56 -8.70 6.60
C GLU A 345 -13.04 -8.62 6.18
N GLU A 346 -13.76 -7.56 6.60
CA GLU A 346 -15.17 -7.32 6.23
C GLU A 346 -15.35 -7.14 4.72
N THR A 347 -14.52 -6.29 4.11
CA THR A 347 -14.60 -5.94 2.69
C THR A 347 -14.00 -7.00 1.77
N GLY A 348 -13.11 -7.85 2.28
CA GLY A 348 -12.30 -8.78 1.49
C GLY A 348 -11.21 -8.11 0.63
N ILE A 349 -10.96 -6.81 0.82
CA ILE A 349 -10.01 -6.01 0.03
C ILE A 349 -8.70 -5.87 0.78
N THR A 350 -7.67 -6.59 0.32
CA THR A 350 -6.32 -6.49 0.89
C THR A 350 -5.59 -5.27 0.32
N ASN A 351 -5.27 -4.28 1.16
CA ASN A 351 -4.62 -3.03 0.74
C ASN A 351 -3.28 -2.82 1.46
N TYR A 352 -2.21 -2.58 0.68
CA TYR A 352 -0.86 -2.34 1.22
C TYR A 352 -0.66 -0.92 1.78
N HIS A 353 -1.46 0.06 1.35
CA HIS A 353 -1.24 1.47 1.66
C HIS A 353 -1.20 1.79 3.17
N PRO A 354 -2.08 1.23 4.02
CA PRO A 354 -2.03 1.47 5.47
C PRO A 354 -0.70 1.06 6.08
N TYR A 355 -0.22 -0.16 5.80
CA TYR A 355 1.04 -0.66 6.33
C TYR A 355 2.23 0.19 5.87
N LYS A 356 2.22 0.66 4.61
CA LYS A 356 3.24 1.59 4.10
C LYS A 356 3.28 2.89 4.91
N LYS A 357 2.11 3.49 5.18
CA LYS A 357 2.00 4.74 5.96
C LYS A 357 2.42 4.53 7.42
N ALA A 358 2.01 3.41 8.02
CA ALA A 358 2.39 3.01 9.37
C ALA A 358 3.91 2.84 9.54
N LEU A 359 4.58 2.16 8.61
CA LEU A 359 6.04 2.01 8.60
C LEU A 359 6.74 3.36 8.50
N SER A 360 6.21 4.26 7.67
CA SER A 360 6.76 5.61 7.50
C SER A 360 6.61 6.46 8.77
N PHE A 361 5.48 6.34 9.46
CA PHE A 361 5.24 6.99 10.76
C PHE A 361 6.17 6.44 11.83
N LEU A 362 6.22 5.11 12.00
CA LEU A 362 7.05 4.48 13.04
C LEU A 362 8.52 4.77 12.85
N TYR A 363 9.01 4.75 11.61
CA TYR A 363 10.39 5.11 11.34
C TYR A 363 10.73 6.50 11.89
N LYS A 364 9.91 7.51 11.54
CA LYS A 364 10.12 8.90 12.01
C LYS A 364 10.00 9.01 13.53
N HIS A 365 9.07 8.27 14.13
CA HIS A 365 8.88 8.29 15.57
C HIS A 365 10.11 7.70 16.29
N ILE A 366 10.57 6.52 15.86
CA ILE A 366 11.71 5.80 16.46
C ILE A 366 13.04 6.53 16.22
N GLU A 367 13.19 7.18 15.06
CA GLU A 367 14.38 7.98 14.74
C GLU A 367 14.56 9.12 15.75
N ASN A 368 13.46 9.77 16.17
CA ASN A 368 13.44 10.88 17.11
C ASN A 368 13.50 10.48 18.60
N LEU A 369 13.35 9.19 18.94
CA LEU A 369 13.50 8.71 20.31
C LEU A 369 14.95 8.87 20.78
N LYS A 370 15.11 9.31 22.03
CA LYS A 370 16.42 9.44 22.67
C LYS A 370 16.94 8.08 23.14
N GLU A 371 18.25 7.97 23.35
CA GLU A 371 18.92 6.69 23.71
C GLU A 371 18.51 6.15 25.08
N ASP A 372 18.04 7.02 25.99
CA ASP A 372 17.51 6.68 27.31
C ASP A 372 16.09 6.08 27.29
N GLU A 373 15.40 6.09 26.15
CA GLU A 373 14.03 5.55 25.97
C GLU A 373 14.02 4.09 25.47
N SER A 374 14.94 3.26 25.97
CA SER A 374 15.23 1.90 25.46
C SER A 374 14.00 0.98 25.35
N LYS A 375 13.03 1.08 26.27
CA LYS A 375 11.80 0.29 26.25
C LYS A 375 10.83 0.72 25.14
N GLN A 376 10.72 2.03 24.87
CA GLN A 376 9.88 2.55 23.79
C GLN A 376 10.50 2.22 22.42
N LEU A 377 11.83 2.31 22.32
CA LEU A 377 12.59 1.88 21.16
C LEU A 377 12.33 0.40 20.84
N GLN A 378 12.40 -0.49 21.84
CA GLN A 378 12.13 -1.91 21.66
C GLN A 378 10.70 -2.18 21.20
N ASN A 379 9.69 -1.61 21.89
CA ASN A 379 8.28 -1.79 21.53
C ASN A 379 7.97 -1.28 20.11
N GLY A 380 8.53 -0.10 19.75
CA GLY A 380 8.38 0.46 18.41
C GLY A 380 9.00 -0.43 17.33
N LEU A 381 10.16 -1.03 17.61
CA LEU A 381 10.87 -1.91 16.68
C LEU A 381 10.14 -3.25 16.48
N GLU A 382 9.59 -3.83 17.55
CA GLU A 382 8.76 -5.04 17.46
C GLU A 382 7.52 -4.80 16.57
N LEU A 383 6.84 -3.67 16.77
CA LEU A 383 5.70 -3.27 15.94
C LEU A 383 6.12 -3.02 14.48
N TYR A 384 7.26 -2.34 14.26
CA TYR A 384 7.81 -2.12 12.92
C TYR A 384 8.05 -3.44 12.18
N ASN A 385 8.71 -4.41 12.84
CA ASN A 385 8.98 -5.72 12.27
C ASN A 385 7.70 -6.48 11.90
N LYS A 386 6.67 -6.42 12.77
CA LYS A 386 5.36 -7.03 12.51
C LYS A 386 4.71 -6.39 11.27
N LEU A 387 4.66 -5.07 11.21
CA LEU A 387 4.06 -4.33 10.11
C LEU A 387 4.83 -4.48 8.80
N TYR A 388 6.16 -4.60 8.84
CA TYR A 388 6.97 -4.84 7.65
C TYR A 388 6.66 -6.20 7.01
N LYS A 389 6.53 -7.26 7.82
CA LYS A 389 6.12 -8.58 7.32
C LYS A 389 4.73 -8.53 6.66
N LYS A 390 3.77 -7.84 7.30
CA LYS A 390 2.42 -7.63 6.73
C LYS A 390 2.44 -6.80 5.45
N TYR A 391 3.20 -5.71 5.42
CA TYR A 391 3.40 -4.90 4.22
C TYR A 391 3.92 -5.78 3.08
N LYS A 392 4.98 -6.56 3.35
CA LYS A 392 5.63 -7.41 2.35
C LYS A 392 4.67 -8.42 1.71
N SER A 393 3.94 -9.17 2.52
CA SER A 393 2.96 -10.12 2.00
C SER A 393 1.83 -9.40 1.24
N THR A 394 1.36 -8.27 1.77
CA THR A 394 0.21 -7.56 1.22
C THR A 394 0.53 -6.91 -0.12
N TYR A 395 1.66 -6.21 -0.26
CA TYR A 395 1.96 -5.55 -1.54
C TYR A 395 2.21 -6.57 -2.66
N GLN A 396 2.79 -7.74 -2.35
CA GLN A 396 2.96 -8.83 -3.31
C GLN A 396 1.62 -9.36 -3.80
N GLU A 397 0.67 -9.55 -2.87
CA GLU A 397 -0.70 -9.95 -3.21
C GLU A 397 -1.42 -8.86 -4.02
N CYS A 398 -1.23 -7.58 -3.70
CA CYS A 398 -1.75 -6.47 -4.48
C CYS A 398 -1.20 -6.42 -5.92
N ILE A 399 0.09 -6.75 -6.13
CA ILE A 399 0.67 -6.86 -7.48
C ILE A 399 0.04 -8.03 -8.24
N LEU A 400 -0.07 -9.19 -7.59
CA LEU A 400 -0.66 -10.39 -8.21
C LEU A 400 -2.11 -10.16 -8.64
N ARG A 401 -2.88 -9.44 -7.81
CA ARG A 401 -4.31 -9.17 -8.03
C ARG A 401 -4.60 -7.88 -8.79
N HIS A 402 -3.59 -7.22 -9.37
CA HIS A 402 -3.75 -5.94 -10.07
C HIS A 402 -4.55 -4.89 -9.26
N PHE A 403 -4.22 -4.77 -7.98
CA PHE A 403 -4.97 -3.97 -7.02
C PHE A 403 -5.25 -2.55 -7.52
N THR A 404 -6.52 -2.15 -7.45
CA THR A 404 -6.99 -0.81 -7.76
C THR A 404 -7.47 -0.14 -6.46
N PRO A 405 -7.00 1.09 -6.13
CA PRO A 405 -7.31 1.75 -4.86
C PRO A 405 -8.81 1.94 -4.55
N PHE A 406 -9.61 2.17 -5.58
CA PHE A 406 -11.05 2.30 -5.50
C PHE A 406 -11.70 1.91 -6.84
N GLN A 407 -12.94 1.44 -6.78
CA GLN A 407 -13.83 1.19 -7.93
C GLN A 407 -15.12 1.98 -7.73
N LEU A 408 -15.64 2.59 -8.81
CA LEU A 408 -16.91 3.31 -8.79
C LEU A 408 -18.07 2.36 -9.14
N LEU A 409 -19.30 2.80 -8.88
CA LEU A 409 -20.48 2.06 -9.36
C LEU A 409 -20.54 2.09 -10.90
N LYS A 410 -21.17 1.07 -11.50
CA LYS A 410 -21.24 0.90 -12.96
C LYS A 410 -21.75 2.16 -13.69
N CYS A 411 -22.74 2.86 -13.11
CA CYS A 411 -23.26 4.11 -13.67
C CYS A 411 -22.21 5.22 -13.67
N ASP A 412 -21.44 5.34 -12.60
CA ASP A 412 -20.42 6.39 -12.41
C ASP A 412 -19.10 6.05 -13.13
N CYS A 413 -18.99 4.84 -13.68
CA CYS A 413 -17.88 4.42 -14.55
C CYS A 413 -18.05 4.82 -16.02
N LYS A 414 -19.15 5.49 -16.40
CA LYS A 414 -19.43 5.90 -17.78
C LYS A 414 -19.17 7.40 -17.98
N THR A 415 -18.58 7.77 -19.11
CA THR A 415 -18.45 9.17 -19.53
C THR A 415 -19.66 9.60 -20.36
N ASP A 416 -20.43 10.61 -19.93
CA ASP A 416 -21.61 11.15 -20.66
C ASP A 416 -22.48 10.05 -21.36
N ASP A 417 -22.62 8.88 -20.72
CA ASP A 417 -23.25 7.65 -21.26
C ASP A 417 -22.66 7.02 -22.54
N THR A 418 -21.45 7.41 -22.93
CA THR A 418 -20.77 6.99 -24.18
C THR A 418 -19.78 5.84 -24.02
N ILE A 419 -18.93 5.84 -22.99
CA ILE A 419 -17.89 4.82 -22.78
C ILE A 419 -17.73 4.48 -21.30
N PHE A 420 -17.75 3.18 -21.01
CA PHE A 420 -17.44 2.61 -19.70
C PHE A 420 -15.93 2.45 -19.51
N PHE A 421 -15.43 2.89 -18.35
CA PHE A 421 -14.07 2.72 -17.87
C PHE A 421 -14.07 2.06 -16.48
N ALA A 422 -13.62 0.82 -16.38
CA ALA A 422 -13.53 0.11 -15.10
C ALA A 422 -12.60 0.83 -14.12
N SER A 423 -11.43 1.22 -14.61
CA SER A 423 -10.40 1.84 -13.79
C SER A 423 -10.62 3.33 -13.54
N THR A 424 -11.58 3.97 -14.22
CA THR A 424 -11.96 5.39 -14.10
C THR A 424 -10.74 6.32 -13.92
N PHE A 425 -10.76 7.21 -12.93
CA PHE A 425 -9.63 8.06 -12.54
C PHE A 425 -8.77 7.46 -11.41
N SER A 426 -8.90 6.16 -11.13
CA SER A 426 -8.09 5.46 -10.13
C SER A 426 -6.63 5.29 -10.58
N LYS A 427 -5.69 5.40 -9.63
CA LYS A 427 -4.24 5.35 -9.93
C LYS A 427 -3.78 3.90 -10.07
N PRO A 428 -3.13 3.52 -11.18
CA PRO A 428 -2.53 2.19 -11.28
C PRO A 428 -1.36 2.07 -10.28
N ILE A 429 -1.21 0.91 -9.66
CA ILE A 429 -0.05 0.61 -8.82
C ILE A 429 1.20 0.42 -9.69
N SER A 430 2.39 0.61 -9.10
CA SER A 430 3.66 0.42 -9.80
C SER A 430 4.49 -0.66 -9.10
N PRO A 431 4.57 -1.88 -9.68
CA PRO A 431 5.33 -2.98 -9.10
C PRO A 431 6.78 -2.60 -8.76
N SER A 432 7.48 -1.93 -9.69
CA SER A 432 8.86 -1.48 -9.48
C SER A 432 8.99 -0.53 -8.28
N LYS A 433 8.08 0.45 -8.15
CA LYS A 433 8.09 1.37 -7.01
C LYS A 433 7.80 0.66 -5.68
N LEU A 434 6.89 -0.31 -5.69
CA LEU A 434 6.57 -1.09 -4.49
C LEU A 434 7.73 -1.98 -4.04
N GLU A 435 8.46 -2.55 -5.00
CA GLU A 435 9.71 -3.28 -4.75
C GLU A 435 10.81 -2.34 -4.21
N ASP A 436 10.97 -1.15 -4.77
CA ASP A 436 11.90 -0.13 -4.24
C ASP A 436 11.54 0.29 -2.81
N ASP A 437 10.25 0.52 -2.54
CA ASP A 437 9.74 0.84 -1.22
C ASP A 437 10.00 -0.31 -0.23
N GLU A 438 9.79 -1.56 -0.62
CA GLU A 438 10.11 -2.74 0.21
C GLU A 438 11.58 -2.79 0.58
N ARG A 439 12.47 -2.57 -0.39
CA ARG A 439 13.92 -2.53 -0.14
C ARG A 439 14.25 -1.44 0.87
N LYS A 440 13.69 -0.24 0.67
CA LYS A 440 13.86 0.88 1.60
C LYS A 440 13.42 0.52 3.01
N TYR A 441 12.21 0.00 3.20
CA TYR A 441 11.71 -0.34 4.54
C TYR A 441 12.50 -1.48 5.19
N ARG A 442 13.00 -2.43 4.41
CA ARG A 442 13.91 -3.47 4.92
C ARG A 442 15.22 -2.88 5.43
N ASP A 443 15.83 -1.97 4.67
CA ASP A 443 17.09 -1.36 5.06
C ASP A 443 16.92 -0.49 6.31
N LEU A 444 15.78 0.23 6.41
CA LEU A 444 15.40 0.96 7.62
C LEU A 444 15.21 0.02 8.82
N MET A 445 14.56 -1.13 8.63
CA MET A 445 14.40 -2.15 9.67
C MET A 445 15.75 -2.62 10.23
N LEU A 446 16.73 -2.87 9.36
CA LEU A 446 18.08 -3.28 9.74
C LEU A 446 18.82 -2.17 10.49
N TYR A 447 18.70 -0.92 10.02
CA TYR A 447 19.27 0.25 10.67
C TYR A 447 18.72 0.43 12.09
N LEU A 448 17.40 0.37 12.27
CA LEU A 448 16.75 0.48 13.57
C LEU A 448 17.20 -0.63 14.52
N GLY A 449 17.32 -1.87 14.02
CA GLY A 449 17.84 -3.00 14.81
C GLY A 449 19.29 -2.82 15.23
N MET A 450 20.11 -2.14 14.43
CA MET A 450 21.47 -1.77 14.81
C MET A 450 21.47 -0.67 15.89
N LYS A 451 20.62 0.37 15.76
CA LYS A 451 20.45 1.44 16.76
C LYS A 451 20.10 0.86 18.13
N GLU A 452 19.16 -0.08 18.18
CA GLU A 452 18.77 -0.77 19.42
C GLU A 452 19.95 -1.55 20.06
N ARG A 453 20.71 -2.29 19.25
CA ARG A 453 21.89 -3.03 19.75
C ARG A 453 22.97 -2.10 20.29
N LEU A 454 23.18 -0.94 19.66
CA LEU A 454 24.13 0.06 20.12
C LEU A 454 23.69 0.67 21.44
N ALA A 455 22.41 1.06 21.57
CA ALA A 455 21.86 1.57 22.82
C ALA A 455 22.02 0.55 23.98
N LYS A 456 21.74 -0.74 23.73
CA LYS A 456 21.98 -1.81 24.72
C LYS A 456 23.44 -1.89 25.15
N ARG A 457 24.37 -1.90 24.18
CA ARG A 457 25.81 -1.91 24.49
C ARG A 457 26.27 -0.68 25.26
N GLU A 458 25.74 0.49 24.93
CA GLU A 458 26.05 1.71 25.66
C GLU A 458 25.62 1.59 27.11
N THR A 459 24.38 1.16 27.38
CA THR A 459 23.90 0.95 28.75
C THR A 459 24.75 -0.06 29.52
N GLU A 460 25.19 -1.15 28.88
CA GLU A 460 26.12 -2.12 29.46
C GLU A 460 27.48 -1.47 29.78
N ILE A 461 28.07 -0.73 28.83
CA ILE A 461 29.36 -0.03 29.02
C ILE A 461 29.25 0.99 30.17
N THR A 462 28.18 1.77 30.23
CA THR A 462 27.96 2.74 31.31
C THR A 462 27.84 2.02 32.66
N SER A 463 27.15 0.88 32.71
CA SER A 463 27.05 0.07 33.94
C SER A 463 28.40 -0.46 34.41
N VAL A 464 29.23 -0.96 33.48
CA VAL A 464 30.58 -1.45 33.76
C VAL A 464 31.48 -0.30 34.20
N ALA A 465 31.43 0.85 33.53
CA ALA A 465 32.20 2.04 33.91
C ALA A 465 31.87 2.52 35.33
N ASN A 466 30.58 2.50 35.69
CA ASN A 466 30.13 2.79 37.06
C ASN A 466 30.68 1.77 38.07
N SER A 467 30.60 0.47 37.77
CA SER A 467 31.16 -0.56 38.66
C SER A 467 32.68 -0.44 38.84
N ILE A 468 33.42 -0.06 37.79
CA ILE A 468 34.87 0.16 37.86
C ILE A 468 35.17 1.37 38.74
N ARG A 469 34.37 2.45 38.61
CA ARG A 469 34.51 3.64 39.45
C ARG A 469 34.29 3.30 40.92
N ASP A 470 33.28 2.50 41.23
CA ASP A 470 32.96 2.08 42.58
C ASP A 470 34.03 1.15 43.15
N PHE A 471 34.53 0.20 42.35
CA PHE A 471 35.65 -0.66 42.73
C PHE A 471 36.93 0.12 42.98
N ARG A 472 37.23 1.13 42.14
CA ARG A 472 38.41 1.99 42.31
C ARG A 472 38.32 2.79 43.61
N ARG A 473 37.12 3.29 43.94
CA ARG A 473 36.86 3.95 45.21
C ARG A 473 37.17 3.00 46.37
N GLN A 474 36.55 1.81 46.41
CA GLN A 474 36.81 0.81 47.45
C GLN A 474 38.28 0.42 47.56
N SER A 475 38.98 0.27 46.43
CA SER A 475 40.41 -0.06 46.41
C SER A 475 41.27 1.03 47.07
N PHE A 476 40.94 2.31 46.86
CA PHE A 476 41.62 3.40 47.58
C PHE A 476 41.33 3.36 49.08
N GLU A 477 40.11 2.99 49.49
CA GLU A 477 39.77 2.80 50.90
C GLU A 477 40.62 1.69 51.52
N TYR A 478 40.74 0.54 50.85
CA TYR A 478 41.58 -0.57 51.30
C TYR A 478 43.07 -0.21 51.34
N LEU A 479 43.58 0.50 50.32
CA LEU A 479 44.97 0.96 50.30
C LEU A 479 45.27 1.92 51.47
N GLY A 480 44.34 2.82 51.79
CA GLY A 480 44.45 3.70 52.95
C GLY A 480 44.54 2.94 54.28
N ILE A 481 43.71 1.89 54.45
CA ILE A 481 43.79 1.00 55.61
C ILE A 481 45.14 0.27 55.65
N PHE A 482 45.61 -0.25 54.51
CA PHE A 482 46.84 -1.04 54.45
C PHE A 482 48.10 -0.21 54.72
N ILE A 483 48.19 1.01 54.17
CA ILE A 483 49.28 1.96 54.47
C ILE A 483 49.29 2.25 55.98
N THR A 484 48.13 2.49 56.58
CA THR A 484 48.03 2.76 58.03
C THR A 484 48.56 1.61 58.86
N ILE A 485 48.22 0.36 58.51
CA ILE A 485 48.73 -0.85 59.18
C ILE A 485 50.25 -0.97 59.01
N ILE A 486 50.78 -0.79 57.80
CA ILE A 486 52.22 -0.91 57.52
C ILE A 486 53.01 0.18 58.24
N THR A 487 52.58 1.44 58.15
CA THR A 487 53.24 2.56 58.83
C THR A 487 53.25 2.35 60.35
N PHE A 488 52.17 1.82 60.91
CA PHE A 488 52.13 1.42 62.32
C PHE A 488 53.13 0.30 62.66
N LEU A 489 53.20 -0.74 61.82
CA LEU A 489 54.12 -1.86 62.02
C LEU A 489 55.59 -1.40 61.96
N PHE A 490 55.96 -0.57 60.98
CA PHE A 490 57.31 -0.01 60.85
C PHE A 490 57.69 0.93 62.00
N GLY A 491 56.77 1.80 62.43
CA GLY A 491 56.98 2.65 63.60
C GLY A 491 57.20 1.84 64.89
N SER A 492 56.50 0.71 65.03
CA SER A 492 56.70 -0.22 66.14
C SER A 492 58.10 -0.84 66.13
N ILE A 493 58.60 -1.28 64.97
CA ILE A 493 59.94 -1.90 64.85
C ILE A 493 61.06 -0.95 65.30
N GLN A 494 61.01 0.33 64.94
CA GLN A 494 61.98 1.33 65.42
C GLN A 494 61.95 1.49 66.94
N LEU A 495 60.77 1.40 67.54
CA LEU A 495 60.55 1.53 68.97
C LEU A 495 61.07 0.31 69.75
N PHE A 496 60.97 -0.89 69.17
CA PHE A 496 61.45 -2.15 69.76
C PHE A 496 62.91 -2.49 69.42
N GLY A 497 63.49 -1.87 68.39
CA GLY A 497 64.87 -2.11 67.97
C GLY A 497 65.94 -1.47 68.87
N ASN A 498 65.55 -0.58 69.80
CA ASN A 498 66.47 0.08 70.71
C ASN A 498 66.75 -0.79 71.94
N LYS A 499 68.00 -1.28 72.06
CA LYS A 499 68.44 -2.27 73.07
C LYS A 499 68.55 -1.73 74.52
N GLU A 500 68.23 -0.46 74.77
CA GLU A 500 68.43 0.21 76.07
C GLU A 500 67.12 0.55 76.82
N ILE A 501 65.97 0.07 76.37
CA ILE A 501 64.68 0.45 76.97
C ILE A 501 64.28 -0.51 78.09
N THR A 502 64.00 0.02 79.30
CA THR A 502 63.48 -0.76 80.42
C THR A 502 62.08 -1.35 80.13
N PRO A 503 61.70 -2.51 80.69
CA PRO A 503 60.42 -3.17 80.38
C PRO A 503 59.20 -2.28 80.60
N LYS A 504 59.25 -1.44 81.64
CA LYS A 504 58.18 -0.50 82.00
C LYS A 504 58.01 0.60 80.94
N ALA A 505 59.11 1.16 80.43
CA ALA A 505 59.10 2.16 79.36
C ALA A 505 58.65 1.58 78.02
N SER A 506 59.00 0.33 77.72
CA SER A 506 58.51 -0.37 76.53
C SER A 506 57.00 -0.55 76.56
N ILE A 507 56.42 -0.98 77.68
CA ILE A 507 54.95 -1.14 77.82
C ILE A 507 54.23 0.20 77.65
N ILE A 508 54.75 1.28 78.25
CA ILE A 508 54.19 2.63 78.11
C ILE A 508 54.21 3.08 76.65
N ASN A 509 55.30 2.82 75.94
CA ASN A 509 55.40 3.16 74.52
C ASN A 509 54.45 2.34 73.64
N ILE A 510 54.25 1.04 73.92
CA ILE A 510 53.28 0.19 73.20
C ILE A 510 51.86 0.71 73.37
N VAL A 511 51.47 1.00 74.61
CA VAL A 511 50.12 1.48 74.94
C VAL A 511 49.90 2.86 74.32
N SER A 512 50.90 3.74 74.37
CA SER A 512 50.82 5.08 73.76
C SER A 512 50.70 5.00 72.24
N LEU A 513 51.48 4.12 71.58
CA LEU A 513 51.40 3.89 70.15
C LEU A 513 50.05 3.29 69.74
N GLY A 514 49.51 2.35 70.52
CA GLY A 514 48.20 1.74 70.31
C GLY A 514 47.05 2.76 70.43
N ILE A 515 47.13 3.69 71.37
CA ILE A 515 46.15 4.78 71.52
C ILE A 515 46.25 5.76 70.34
N VAL A 516 47.46 6.11 69.90
CA VAL A 516 47.66 6.95 68.70
C VAL A 516 47.10 6.27 67.44
N LEU A 517 47.28 4.95 67.29
CA LEU A 517 46.70 4.19 66.20
C LEU A 517 45.17 4.18 66.26
N ALA A 518 44.59 4.00 67.44
CA ALA A 518 43.14 4.04 67.63
C ALA A 518 42.55 5.41 67.27
N ILE A 519 43.22 6.49 67.63
CA ILE A 519 42.85 7.87 67.25
C ILE A 519 42.94 8.04 65.72
N PHE A 520 43.99 7.52 65.09
CA PHE A 520 44.18 7.64 63.65
C PHE A 520 43.15 6.81 62.85
N MET A 521 42.83 5.59 63.30
CA MET A 521 41.77 4.76 62.74
C MET A 521 40.39 5.40 62.91
N ALA A 522 40.13 6.04 64.05
CA ALA A 522 38.92 6.82 64.27
C ALA A 522 38.84 8.03 63.32
N MET A 523 39.94 8.75 63.07
CA MET A 523 39.98 9.83 62.07
C MET A 523 39.72 9.33 60.65
N LEU A 524 40.32 8.20 60.23
CA LEU A 524 40.07 7.62 58.91
C LEU A 524 38.60 7.20 58.74
N TYR A 525 38.00 6.61 59.78
CA TYR A 525 36.57 6.29 59.79
C TYR A 525 35.69 7.55 59.63
N ILE A 526 36.07 8.67 60.24
CA ILE A 526 35.39 9.96 60.09
C ILE A 526 35.44 10.45 58.64
N ILE A 527 36.60 10.40 58.01
CA ILE A 527 36.84 10.90 56.64
C ILE A 527 36.13 10.01 55.60
N LEU A 528 36.13 8.70 55.79
CA LEU A 528 35.60 7.73 54.82
C LEU A 528 34.09 7.52 54.92
N TYR A 529 33.51 7.55 56.12
CA TYR A 529 32.16 7.02 56.36
C TYR A 529 31.15 7.98 57.03
N SER A 530 31.55 9.18 57.46
CA SER A 530 30.72 9.97 58.38
C SER A 530 29.98 11.15 57.73
N THR A 531 28.65 11.17 57.87
CA THR A 531 27.78 12.33 57.60
C THR A 531 27.77 13.29 58.80
N LYS A 532 27.59 14.60 58.53
CA LYS A 532 27.86 15.75 59.43
C LYS A 532 27.51 15.61 60.93
N ARG A 533 26.49 14.82 61.33
CA ARG A 533 26.06 14.67 62.74
C ARG A 533 26.90 13.68 63.58
N LYS A 534 27.51 12.65 62.99
CA LYS A 534 28.32 11.65 63.75
C LYS A 534 29.76 12.12 64.02
N ILE A 535 30.20 13.19 63.35
CA ILE A 535 31.52 13.80 63.49
C ILE A 535 31.72 14.37 64.90
N PHE A 536 30.70 15.03 65.46
CA PHE A 536 30.81 15.72 66.76
C PHE A 536 31.01 14.74 67.94
N THR A 537 30.26 13.63 67.96
CA THR A 537 30.40 12.58 69.00
C THR A 537 31.75 11.87 68.94
N LEU A 538 32.29 11.64 67.75
CA LEU A 538 33.60 11.00 67.57
C LEU A 538 34.76 11.98 67.86
N PHE A 539 34.59 13.28 67.58
CA PHE A 539 35.55 14.31 67.95
C PHE A 539 35.70 14.42 69.48
N ILE A 540 34.58 14.35 70.21
CA ILE A 540 34.58 14.27 71.68
C ILE A 540 35.32 13.01 72.15
N PHE A 541 35.10 11.86 71.51
CA PHE A 541 35.82 10.63 71.86
C PHE A 541 37.33 10.73 71.64
N VAL A 542 37.79 11.37 70.55
CA VAL A 542 39.21 11.62 70.28
C VAL A 542 39.81 12.55 71.34
N ILE A 543 39.12 13.63 71.71
CA ILE A 543 39.57 14.55 72.77
C ILE A 543 39.68 13.82 74.12
N VAL A 544 38.68 13.02 74.49
CA VAL A 544 38.70 12.24 75.72
C VAL A 544 39.86 11.24 75.73
N SER A 545 40.11 10.57 74.60
CA SER A 545 41.23 9.63 74.45
C SER A 545 42.59 10.33 74.58
N LEU A 546 42.71 11.56 74.08
CA LEU A 546 43.92 12.39 74.18
C LEU A 546 44.16 12.89 75.62
N ILE A 547 43.09 13.25 76.33
CA ILE A 547 43.15 13.63 77.75
C ILE A 547 43.57 12.42 78.60
N VAL A 548 43.02 11.23 78.34
CA VAL A 548 43.41 9.99 79.02
C VAL A 548 44.88 9.65 78.75
N LEU A 549 45.37 9.84 77.53
CA LEU A 549 46.78 9.63 77.18
C LEU A 549 47.70 10.58 77.97
N VAL A 550 47.37 11.87 78.02
CA VAL A 550 48.16 12.88 78.75
C VAL A 550 48.17 12.59 80.26
N LEU A 551 47.02 12.20 80.83
CA LEU A 551 46.91 11.81 82.23
C LEU A 551 47.71 10.54 82.53
N TYR A 552 47.69 9.54 81.64
CA TYR A 552 48.43 8.29 81.80
C TYR A 552 49.94 8.50 81.70
N ILE A 553 50.42 9.32 80.76
CA ILE A 553 51.86 9.66 80.62
C ILE A 553 52.35 10.42 81.86
N ASN A 554 51.56 11.38 82.36
CA ASN A 554 51.92 12.16 83.56
C ASN A 554 51.89 11.31 84.85
N CYS A 555 50.98 10.33 84.97
CA CYS A 555 50.98 9.39 86.11
C CYS A 555 52.12 8.36 86.04
N ALA A 556 52.63 8.04 84.84
CA ALA A 556 53.70 7.06 84.67
C ALA A 556 55.12 7.63 84.82
N GLN A 557 55.26 8.96 84.86
CA GLN A 557 56.52 9.67 85.15
C GLN A 557 56.78 9.91 86.65
N VAL A 558 55.83 9.56 87.52
CA VAL A 558 56.01 9.39 88.97
C VAL A 558 56.31 7.93 89.27
#